data_AF-A0A958FM30-F1
#
_entry.id   AF-A0A958FM30-F1
#
_cell.length_a   1.000
_cell.length_b   1.000
_cell.length_c   1.000
_cell.angle_alpha   90.00
_cell.angle_beta   90.00
_cell.angle_gamma   90.00
#
_symmetry.space_group_name_H-M   'P 1'
#
loop_
_entity.id
_entity.type
_entity.pdbx_description
1 polymer ?
#
loop_
_entity_poly.entity_id
_entity_poly.type
_entity_poly.pdbx_seq_one_letter_code
_entity_poly.pdbx_strand_id
1 'polypeptide(L)'
;MDYFRRIYRVPAEVEIGYGTRDRRINIHAGSGRFFDGDAPYPAEKVIWKSWRERDIPVLFGGDPQQPLLTVEGGRAFIHHDLLAGAFYFLSGWQEYVFMRRHTALRYPHRDSLQARLDCAHLPVVNYYFDVLKQAVEQVYGLSLTLPAWGAQPGALCLTHDIDKCRSGWRYDLFHRLKQGNLGAARRIAAQKLGGRDSWFNIGEILDLEARYGAKSSFYFIAQ
;
A
#
# COMPACT_ATOMS: atom_id res chain seq x y z
N MET A 1 -14.81 5.51 1.98
CA MET A 1 -15.23 6.25 3.19
C MET A 1 -15.40 5.33 4.39
N ASP A 2 -16.07 4.18 4.23
CA ASP A 2 -16.34 3.24 5.33
C ASP A 2 -15.09 2.76 6.07
N TYR A 3 -13.99 2.54 5.34
CA TYR A 3 -12.72 2.14 5.94
C TYR A 3 -12.17 3.19 6.90
N PHE A 4 -12.21 4.48 6.53
CA PHE A 4 -11.83 5.59 7.39
C PHE A 4 -12.73 5.64 8.64
N ARG A 5 -14.04 5.54 8.47
CA ARG A 5 -15.00 5.53 9.59
C ARG A 5 -14.72 4.38 10.56
N ARG A 6 -14.46 3.18 10.04
CA ARG A 6 -14.17 1.99 10.86
C ARG A 6 -12.87 2.13 11.62
N ILE A 7 -11.81 2.61 10.95
CA ILE A 7 -10.49 2.79 11.56
C ILE A 7 -10.56 3.80 12.70
N TYR A 8 -11.11 4.98 12.46
CA TYR A 8 -11.12 6.06 13.44
C TYR A 8 -12.35 6.04 14.36
N ARG A 9 -13.20 5.00 14.24
CA ARG A 9 -14.48 4.87 14.97
C ARG A 9 -15.31 6.16 14.90
N VAL A 10 -15.41 6.71 13.69
CA VAL A 10 -16.06 8.01 13.45
C VAL A 10 -17.55 7.88 13.77
N PRO A 11 -18.11 8.77 14.60
CA PRO A 11 -19.52 8.76 14.93
C PRO A 11 -20.44 8.89 13.70
N ALA A 12 -21.67 8.36 13.80
CA ALA A 12 -22.61 8.30 12.68
C ALA A 12 -23.10 9.70 12.25
N GLU A 13 -23.16 10.65 13.20
CA GLU A 13 -23.55 12.04 13.02
C GLU A 13 -22.53 12.90 12.26
N VAL A 14 -21.30 12.39 12.07
CA VAL A 14 -20.30 13.07 11.24
C VAL A 14 -20.69 12.90 9.78
N GLU A 15 -21.06 13.99 9.12
CA GLU A 15 -21.44 14.03 7.71
C GLU A 15 -20.27 14.51 6.86
N ILE A 16 -19.88 13.69 5.89
CA ILE A 16 -18.80 13.99 4.95
C ILE A 16 -19.39 13.99 3.54
N GLY A 17 -19.41 15.16 2.91
CA GLY A 17 -19.81 15.36 1.53
C GLY A 17 -18.64 15.14 0.57
N TYR A 18 -18.93 14.55 -0.59
CA TYR A 18 -18.00 14.38 -1.69
C TYR A 18 -18.61 14.99 -2.95
N GLY A 19 -17.92 15.95 -3.56
CA GLY A 19 -18.44 16.71 -4.70
C GLY A 19 -19.58 17.68 -4.34
N THR A 20 -19.91 17.84 -3.05
CA THR A 20 -20.93 18.79 -2.57
C THR A 20 -20.30 19.88 -1.71
N ARG A 21 -21.08 20.93 -1.39
CA ARG A 21 -20.68 22.05 -0.51
C ARG A 21 -21.66 22.32 0.63
N ASP A 22 -22.66 21.45 0.78
CA ASP A 22 -23.78 21.56 1.71
C ASP A 22 -23.51 20.84 3.05
N ARG A 23 -22.41 20.09 3.15
CA ARG A 23 -22.05 19.35 4.36
C ARG A 23 -21.10 20.14 5.25
N ARG A 24 -20.92 19.65 6.48
CA ARG A 24 -19.96 20.24 7.41
C ARG A 24 -18.52 19.93 7.01
N ILE A 25 -18.28 18.78 6.37
CA ILE A 25 -16.98 18.43 5.78
C ILE A 25 -17.21 18.18 4.30
N ASN A 26 -16.47 18.85 3.43
CA ASN A 26 -16.66 18.80 1.98
C ASN A 26 -15.34 18.43 1.30
N ILE A 27 -15.36 17.37 0.51
CA ILE A 27 -14.21 16.92 -0.27
C ILE A 27 -14.48 17.22 -1.74
N HIS A 28 -13.53 17.88 -2.41
CA HIS A 28 -13.60 18.12 -3.84
C HIS A 28 -13.67 16.81 -4.64
N ALA A 29 -14.51 16.76 -5.66
CA ALA A 29 -14.57 15.66 -6.62
C ALA A 29 -13.95 16.12 -7.95
N GLY A 30 -12.75 15.63 -8.24
CA GLY A 30 -11.91 16.04 -9.36
C GLY A 30 -11.60 14.91 -10.35
N SER A 31 -11.96 13.67 -10.01
CA SER A 31 -11.70 12.52 -10.89
C SER A 31 -12.56 12.48 -12.16
N GLY A 32 -13.72 13.13 -12.14
CA GLY A 32 -14.66 13.16 -13.27
C GLY A 32 -14.94 11.75 -13.80
N ARG A 33 -14.60 11.51 -15.07
CA ARG A 33 -14.76 10.21 -15.74
C ARG A 33 -13.45 9.44 -15.91
N PHE A 34 -12.41 9.77 -15.16
CA PHE A 34 -11.09 9.16 -15.33
C PHE A 34 -11.14 7.62 -15.23
N PHE A 35 -11.89 7.09 -14.27
CA PHE A 35 -12.03 5.64 -14.05
C PHE A 35 -12.96 4.94 -15.06
N ASP A 36 -13.57 5.65 -16.00
CA ASP A 36 -14.24 5.04 -17.15
C ASP A 36 -13.23 4.70 -18.26
N GLY A 37 -12.01 5.24 -18.16
CA GLY A 37 -10.97 5.09 -19.15
C GLY A 37 -10.04 3.90 -18.89
N ASP A 38 -9.07 3.76 -19.77
CA ASP A 38 -8.09 2.67 -19.74
C ASP A 38 -6.66 3.24 -19.75
N ALA A 39 -6.38 4.23 -18.91
CA ALA A 39 -5.04 4.83 -18.82
C ALA A 39 -4.59 4.99 -17.36
N PRO A 40 -3.27 4.86 -17.07
CA PRO A 40 -2.73 5.26 -15.79
C PRO A 40 -2.82 6.78 -15.63
N TYR A 41 -2.75 7.25 -14.38
CA TYR A 41 -2.83 8.69 -14.13
C TYR A 41 -1.53 9.37 -14.62
N PRO A 42 -1.63 10.48 -15.36
CA PRO A 42 -0.47 11.21 -15.86
C PRO A 42 0.32 11.90 -14.73
N ALA A 43 1.61 11.60 -14.61
CA ALA A 43 2.47 12.13 -13.55
C ALA A 43 2.57 13.67 -13.58
N GLU A 44 2.50 14.27 -14.76
CA GLU A 44 2.52 15.72 -14.97
C GLU A 44 1.29 16.45 -14.44
N LYS A 45 0.18 15.73 -14.16
CA LYS A 45 -1.03 16.29 -13.54
C LYS A 45 -1.06 16.11 -12.02
N VAL A 46 0.03 15.62 -11.42
CA VAL A 46 0.13 15.45 -9.97
C VAL A 46 0.43 16.79 -9.34
N ILE A 47 -0.35 17.17 -8.34
CA ILE A 47 -0.13 18.37 -7.55
C ILE A 47 0.59 17.95 -6.27
N TRP A 48 1.65 18.66 -5.90
CA TRP A 48 2.35 18.44 -4.64
C TRP A 48 1.84 19.42 -3.58
N LYS A 49 1.53 18.90 -2.39
CA LYS A 49 1.06 19.69 -1.26
C LYS A 49 1.85 19.36 -0.01
N SER A 50 2.21 20.38 0.74
CA SER A 50 2.85 20.20 2.05
C SER A 50 1.80 19.91 3.11
N TRP A 51 2.01 18.84 3.88
CA TRP A 51 1.17 18.45 5.01
C TRP A 51 2.05 17.84 6.11
N ARG A 52 2.00 18.41 7.32
CA ARG A 52 2.87 18.01 8.45
C ARG A 52 4.35 17.89 8.06
N GLU A 53 4.89 18.95 7.45
CA GLU A 53 6.29 19.04 7.04
C GLU A 53 6.72 18.00 5.98
N ARG A 54 5.76 17.39 5.29
CA ARG A 54 5.99 16.43 4.22
C ARG A 54 5.23 16.82 2.97
N ASP A 55 5.91 16.79 1.84
CA ASP A 55 5.25 16.95 0.55
C ASP A 55 4.62 15.63 0.12
N ILE A 56 3.32 15.68 -0.13
CA ILE A 56 2.53 14.52 -0.55
C ILE A 56 1.98 14.76 -1.95
N PRO A 57 2.01 13.74 -2.83
CA PRO A 57 1.40 13.84 -4.14
C PRO A 57 -0.12 13.80 -3.98
N VAL A 58 -0.82 14.61 -4.75
CA VAL A 58 -2.28 14.71 -4.79
C VAL A 58 -2.73 14.50 -6.23
N LEU A 59 -3.46 13.40 -6.44
CA LEU A 59 -4.08 13.08 -7.72
C LEU A 59 -5.43 13.76 -7.81
N PHE A 60 -5.90 14.06 -9.02
CA PHE A 60 -7.23 14.64 -9.26
C PHE A 60 -7.48 15.92 -8.45
N GLY A 61 -6.44 16.72 -8.25
CA GLY A 61 -6.58 17.95 -7.47
C GLY A 61 -7.36 19.02 -8.21
N GLY A 62 -8.06 19.87 -7.45
CA GLY A 62 -8.65 21.10 -7.95
C GLY A 62 -7.59 22.17 -8.21
N ASP A 63 -7.90 23.42 -7.87
CA ASP A 63 -6.98 24.55 -8.03
C ASP A 63 -5.66 24.34 -7.22
N PRO A 64 -4.49 24.29 -7.89
CA PRO A 64 -3.20 24.15 -7.21
C PRO A 64 -2.84 25.28 -6.24
N GLN A 65 -3.51 26.44 -6.31
CA GLN A 65 -3.29 27.56 -5.40
C GLN A 65 -4.04 27.38 -4.06
N GLN A 66 -5.11 26.60 -4.04
CA GLN A 66 -5.87 26.34 -2.81
C GLN A 66 -5.02 25.50 -1.83
N PRO A 67 -5.12 25.73 -0.51
CA PRO A 67 -4.49 24.85 0.46
C PRO A 67 -5.11 23.44 0.41
N LEU A 68 -4.50 22.48 1.07
CA LEU A 68 -5.05 21.13 1.08
C LEU A 68 -6.35 21.03 1.91
N LEU A 69 -6.40 21.75 3.04
CA LEU A 69 -7.56 21.86 3.94
C LEU A 69 -7.76 23.32 4.35
N THR A 70 -9.00 23.80 4.26
CA THR A 70 -9.46 25.06 4.86
C THR A 70 -10.58 24.76 5.85
N VAL A 71 -10.59 25.43 7.01
CA VAL A 71 -11.70 25.35 7.97
C VAL A 71 -12.20 26.75 8.28
N GLU A 72 -13.45 27.02 7.91
CA GLU A 72 -14.08 28.34 8.00
C GLU A 72 -15.58 28.19 8.31
N GLY A 73 -16.13 29.03 9.18
CA GLY A 73 -17.56 29.05 9.50
C GLY A 73 -18.12 27.72 10.02
N GLY A 74 -17.30 26.94 10.75
CA GLY A 74 -17.69 25.62 11.25
C GLY A 74 -17.85 24.55 10.15
N ARG A 75 -17.24 24.77 8.98
CA ARG A 75 -17.15 23.83 7.86
C ARG A 75 -15.69 23.60 7.45
N ALA A 76 -15.40 22.41 6.96
CA ALA A 76 -14.12 22.07 6.36
C ALA A 76 -14.26 21.87 4.84
N PHE A 77 -13.25 22.33 4.11
CA PHE A 77 -13.12 22.17 2.67
C PHE A 77 -11.77 21.53 2.37
N ILE A 78 -11.80 20.30 1.86
CA ILE A 78 -10.64 19.62 1.30
C ILE A 78 -10.67 19.88 -0.21
N HIS A 79 -9.75 20.73 -0.69
CA HIS A 79 -9.81 21.31 -2.04
C HIS A 79 -9.35 20.39 -3.16
N HIS A 80 -8.93 19.17 -2.81
CA HIS A 80 -8.48 18.16 -3.75
C HIS A 80 -9.18 16.83 -3.51
N ASP A 81 -9.23 16.00 -4.55
CA ASP A 81 -9.95 14.74 -4.51
C ASP A 81 -9.11 13.61 -3.90
N LEU A 82 -8.98 13.68 -2.57
CA LEU A 82 -8.23 12.68 -1.80
C LEU A 82 -8.89 11.29 -1.85
N LEU A 83 -10.20 11.21 -2.11
CA LEU A 83 -10.90 9.92 -2.19
C LEU A 83 -10.56 9.18 -3.49
N ALA A 84 -10.62 9.87 -4.63
CA ALA A 84 -10.19 9.29 -5.90
C ALA A 84 -8.69 8.99 -5.91
N GLY A 85 -7.87 9.86 -5.31
CA GLY A 85 -6.44 9.60 -5.14
C GLY A 85 -6.18 8.35 -4.29
N ALA A 86 -6.85 8.22 -3.15
CA ALA A 86 -6.76 7.02 -2.32
C ALA A 86 -7.21 5.76 -3.07
N PHE A 87 -8.32 5.85 -3.82
CA PHE A 87 -8.79 4.75 -4.64
C PHE A 87 -7.74 4.34 -5.68
N TYR A 88 -7.15 5.29 -6.41
CA TYR A 88 -6.10 4.99 -7.40
C TYR A 88 -4.91 4.25 -6.76
N PHE A 89 -4.39 4.75 -5.64
CA PHE A 89 -3.22 4.15 -4.97
C PHE A 89 -3.49 2.77 -4.37
N LEU A 90 -4.72 2.51 -3.89
CA LEU A 90 -5.05 1.26 -3.20
C LEU A 90 -5.67 0.18 -4.08
N SER A 91 -6.34 0.56 -5.17
CA SER A 91 -7.11 -0.39 -6.01
C SER A 91 -6.24 -1.20 -6.96
N GLY A 92 -4.99 -0.79 -7.18
CA GLY A 92 -4.17 -1.35 -8.25
C GLY A 92 -4.67 -0.95 -9.65
N TRP A 93 -5.23 0.25 -9.80
CA TRP A 93 -5.84 0.72 -11.04
C TRP A 93 -4.89 0.64 -12.24
N GLN A 94 -3.64 1.09 -12.07
CA GLN A 94 -2.62 1.06 -13.12
C GLN A 94 -2.24 -0.37 -13.52
N GLU A 95 -2.18 -1.30 -12.56
CA GLU A 95 -1.94 -2.72 -12.77
C GLU A 95 -3.11 -3.33 -13.57
N TYR A 96 -4.34 -3.05 -13.13
CA TYR A 96 -5.57 -3.50 -13.78
C TYR A 96 -5.63 -3.06 -15.25
N VAL A 97 -5.43 -1.77 -15.51
CA VAL A 97 -5.42 -1.22 -16.88
C VAL A 97 -4.30 -1.83 -17.72
N PHE A 98 -3.10 -1.99 -17.16
CA PHE A 98 -1.98 -2.58 -17.88
C PHE A 98 -2.23 -4.03 -18.26
N MET A 99 -2.70 -4.85 -17.32
CA MET A 99 -2.93 -6.28 -17.53
C MET A 99 -4.09 -6.57 -18.49
N ARG A 100 -5.05 -5.66 -18.66
CA ARG A 100 -6.07 -5.78 -19.73
C ARG A 100 -5.50 -5.71 -21.14
N ARG A 101 -4.30 -5.15 -21.30
CA ARG A 101 -3.65 -4.95 -22.60
C ARG A 101 -2.41 -5.81 -22.82
N HIS A 102 -1.91 -6.44 -21.76
CA HIS A 102 -0.66 -7.19 -21.79
C HIS A 102 -0.85 -8.57 -21.18
N THR A 103 -0.16 -9.56 -21.73
CA THR A 103 -0.11 -10.92 -21.19
C THR A 103 0.87 -11.08 -20.03
N ALA A 104 1.47 -9.97 -19.57
CA ALA A 104 2.43 -9.98 -18.48
C ALA A 104 1.74 -10.35 -17.16
N LEU A 105 2.40 -11.19 -16.37
CA LEU A 105 1.89 -11.62 -15.06
C LEU A 105 1.95 -10.52 -13.99
N ARG A 106 2.76 -9.48 -14.20
CA ARG A 106 2.96 -8.40 -13.24
C ARG A 106 3.20 -7.08 -13.96
N TYR A 107 2.73 -6.00 -13.35
CA TYR A 107 3.05 -4.65 -13.77
C TYR A 107 4.47 -4.27 -13.32
N PRO A 108 5.34 -3.74 -14.20
CA PRO A 108 6.70 -3.38 -13.81
C PRO A 108 6.72 -2.17 -12.85
N HIS A 109 7.41 -2.31 -11.72
CA HIS A 109 7.49 -1.24 -10.72
C HIS A 109 8.01 0.09 -11.29
N ARG A 110 9.03 0.06 -12.15
CA ARG A 110 9.60 1.26 -12.79
C ARG A 110 8.59 2.07 -13.60
N ASP A 111 7.51 1.44 -14.06
CA ASP A 111 6.47 2.09 -14.87
C ASP A 111 5.38 2.70 -13.98
N SER A 112 5.34 2.33 -12.70
CA SER A 112 4.36 2.82 -11.72
C SER A 112 4.45 4.31 -11.48
N LEU A 113 3.30 4.93 -11.18
CA LEU A 113 3.25 6.32 -10.79
C LEU A 113 4.11 6.58 -9.55
N GLN A 114 4.13 5.65 -8.60
CA GLN A 114 4.90 5.74 -7.37
C GLN A 114 6.41 5.79 -7.64
N ALA A 115 6.92 4.98 -8.57
CA ALA A 115 8.33 5.02 -8.97
C ALA A 115 8.66 6.31 -9.73
N ARG A 116 7.79 6.75 -10.64
CA ARG A 116 7.99 7.99 -11.42
C ARG A 116 8.00 9.25 -10.55
N LEU A 117 7.26 9.25 -9.45
CA LEU A 117 7.20 10.36 -8.50
C LEU A 117 8.20 10.21 -7.34
N ASP A 118 8.98 9.14 -7.31
CA ASP A 118 9.81 8.75 -6.16
C ASP A 118 9.06 8.79 -4.81
N CYS A 119 7.81 8.33 -4.80
CA CYS A 119 6.94 8.39 -3.62
C CYS A 119 6.57 7.00 -3.07
N ALA A 120 7.18 5.93 -3.58
CA ALA A 120 6.90 4.55 -3.14
C ALA A 120 7.20 4.31 -1.65
N HIS A 121 8.07 5.13 -1.06
CA HIS A 121 8.42 5.09 0.36
C HIS A 121 7.47 5.90 1.25
N LEU A 122 6.55 6.68 0.66
CA LEU A 122 5.62 7.54 1.38
C LEU A 122 4.27 6.83 1.57
N PRO A 123 3.71 6.78 2.80
CA PRO A 123 2.36 6.26 3.02
C PRO A 123 1.31 7.32 2.65
N VAL A 124 1.23 7.69 1.37
CA VAL A 124 0.42 8.81 0.85
C VAL A 124 -1.02 8.78 1.38
N VAL A 125 -1.66 7.60 1.34
CA VAL A 125 -3.05 7.45 1.79
C VAL A 125 -3.23 7.66 3.30
N ASN A 126 -2.19 7.38 4.11
CA ASN A 126 -2.25 7.69 5.54
C ASN A 126 -2.28 9.20 5.78
N TYR A 127 -1.55 9.98 4.97
CA TYR A 127 -1.65 11.44 5.02
C TYR A 127 -3.04 11.93 4.59
N TYR A 128 -3.66 11.30 3.59
CA TYR A 128 -5.03 11.66 3.20
C TYR A 128 -6.03 11.38 4.34
N PHE A 129 -5.85 10.28 5.07
CA PHE A 129 -6.64 10.01 6.27
C PHE A 129 -6.38 11.01 7.38
N ASP A 130 -5.14 11.43 7.55
CA ASP A 130 -4.77 12.42 8.56
C ASP A 130 -5.39 13.80 8.28
N VAL A 131 -5.46 14.20 7.01
CA VAL A 131 -6.20 15.40 6.58
C VAL A 131 -7.68 15.28 6.91
N LEU A 132 -8.29 14.16 6.54
CA LEU A 132 -9.72 13.94 6.80
C LEU A 132 -10.00 13.88 8.30
N LYS A 133 -9.12 13.25 9.07
CA LYS A 133 -9.15 13.25 10.54
C LYS A 133 -9.12 14.68 11.07
N GLN A 134 -8.15 15.49 10.65
CA GLN A 134 -8.03 16.88 11.11
C GLN A 134 -9.29 17.70 10.76
N ALA A 135 -9.87 17.51 9.58
CA ALA A 135 -11.13 18.14 9.20
C ALA A 135 -12.29 17.74 10.13
N VAL A 136 -12.42 16.45 10.47
CA VAL A 136 -13.45 15.97 11.41
C VAL A 136 -13.25 16.55 12.80
N GLU A 137 -12.03 16.48 13.32
CA GLU A 137 -11.71 16.95 14.67
C GLU A 137 -11.96 18.45 14.83
N GLN A 138 -11.52 19.27 13.87
CA GLN A 138 -11.70 20.72 13.91
C GLN A 138 -13.16 21.15 13.77
N VAL A 139 -13.95 20.48 12.93
CA VAL A 139 -15.35 20.86 12.68
C VAL A 139 -16.29 20.34 13.75
N TYR A 140 -16.09 19.11 14.21
CA TYR A 140 -16.99 18.47 15.18
C TYR A 140 -16.50 18.55 16.63
N GLY A 141 -15.30 19.08 16.88
CA GLY A 141 -14.73 19.14 18.23
C GLY A 141 -14.44 17.74 18.80
N LEU A 142 -14.22 16.76 17.93
CA LEU A 142 -13.95 15.37 18.32
C LEU A 142 -12.44 15.13 18.46
N SER A 143 -12.07 14.09 19.19
CA SER A 143 -10.72 13.51 19.15
C SER A 143 -10.83 12.10 18.60
N LEU A 144 -10.46 11.94 17.33
CA LEU A 144 -10.47 10.65 16.67
C LEU A 144 -9.19 9.90 17.03
N THR A 145 -9.34 8.72 17.62
CA THR A 145 -8.19 7.88 17.96
C THR A 145 -8.03 6.77 16.94
N LEU A 146 -6.79 6.60 16.47
CA LEU A 146 -6.43 5.37 15.77
C LEU A 146 -6.30 4.27 16.84
N PRO A 147 -6.96 3.10 16.70
CA PRO A 147 -6.77 1.99 17.61
C PRO A 147 -5.28 1.65 17.64
N ALA A 148 -4.63 1.95 18.77
CA ALA A 148 -3.26 1.57 19.00
C ALA A 148 -3.19 0.05 19.18
N TRP A 149 -1.98 -0.51 19.02
CA TRP A 149 -1.69 -1.92 19.27
C TRP A 149 -1.59 -2.17 20.81
N GLY A 150 -2.62 -1.73 21.55
CA GLY A 150 -2.59 -1.62 23.00
C GLY A 150 -1.58 -0.56 23.46
N ALA A 151 -0.70 -0.93 24.39
CA ALA A 151 0.39 -0.07 24.87
C ALA A 151 1.59 0.02 23.92
N GLN A 152 1.57 -0.71 22.80
CA GLN A 152 2.70 -0.79 21.89
C GLN A 152 2.62 0.26 20.76
N PRO A 153 3.76 0.82 20.33
CA PRO A 153 3.81 1.85 19.28
C PRO A 153 3.51 1.30 17.87
N GLY A 154 3.49 -0.03 17.70
CA GLY A 154 3.33 -0.69 16.42
C GLY A 154 3.09 -2.19 16.56
N ALA A 155 2.81 -2.85 15.44
CA ALA A 155 2.80 -4.30 15.33
C ALA A 155 3.63 -4.73 14.11
N LEU A 156 4.27 -5.88 14.24
CA LEU A 156 4.98 -6.56 13.16
C LEU A 156 4.19 -7.83 12.80
N CYS A 157 3.86 -7.99 11.51
CA CYS A 157 3.26 -9.21 10.99
C CYS A 157 4.25 -9.87 10.04
N LEU A 158 4.88 -10.96 10.50
CA LEU A 158 5.75 -11.78 9.68
C LEU A 158 4.89 -12.74 8.86
N THR A 159 5.11 -12.79 7.54
CA THR A 159 4.38 -13.67 6.64
C THR A 159 5.36 -14.37 5.70
N HIS A 160 5.06 -15.62 5.38
CA HIS A 160 5.82 -16.43 4.43
C HIS A 160 4.89 -16.89 3.31
N ASP A 161 5.17 -16.44 2.09
CA ASP A 161 4.48 -16.91 0.89
C ASP A 161 5.24 -18.14 0.33
N ILE A 162 4.60 -19.30 0.36
CA ILE A 162 5.20 -20.59 0.04
C ILE A 162 4.55 -21.15 -1.23
N ASP A 163 5.20 -20.86 -2.36
CA ASP A 163 4.84 -21.40 -3.68
C ASP A 163 5.39 -22.81 -3.90
N LYS A 164 6.64 -23.05 -3.49
CA LYS A 164 7.40 -24.26 -3.79
C LYS A 164 8.40 -24.57 -2.69
N CYS A 165 8.38 -25.80 -2.19
CA CYS A 165 9.36 -26.27 -1.20
C CYS A 165 10.40 -27.24 -1.76
N ARG A 166 10.19 -27.80 -2.95
CA ARG A 166 10.93 -28.99 -3.44
C ARG A 166 11.75 -28.77 -4.70
N SER A 167 11.91 -27.52 -5.10
CA SER A 167 12.59 -27.14 -6.34
C SER A 167 13.81 -26.24 -6.13
N GLY A 168 14.18 -25.89 -4.90
CA GLY A 168 15.29 -24.98 -4.61
C GLY A 168 16.62 -25.52 -5.11
N TRP A 169 16.81 -26.85 -4.99
CA TRP A 169 17.99 -27.53 -5.51
C TRP A 169 18.27 -27.24 -6.99
N ARG A 170 17.23 -27.04 -7.84
CA ARG A 170 17.41 -26.75 -9.27
C ARG A 170 18.06 -25.38 -9.48
N TYR A 171 17.55 -24.38 -8.75
CA TYR A 171 18.04 -23.01 -8.83
C TYR A 171 19.45 -22.90 -8.26
N ASP A 172 19.68 -23.49 -7.09
CA ASP A 172 20.99 -23.49 -6.46
C ASP A 172 22.03 -24.21 -7.32
N LEU A 173 21.68 -25.37 -7.89
CA LEU A 173 22.55 -26.12 -8.78
C LEU A 173 22.93 -25.30 -10.02
N PHE A 174 21.94 -24.75 -10.71
CA PHE A 174 22.17 -23.93 -11.90
C PHE A 174 23.05 -22.71 -11.60
N HIS A 175 22.78 -22.02 -10.49
CA HIS A 175 23.56 -20.86 -10.06
C HIS A 175 25.02 -21.24 -9.77
N ARG A 176 25.28 -22.35 -9.06
CA ARG A 176 26.66 -22.81 -8.78
C ARG A 176 27.40 -23.28 -10.02
N LEU A 177 26.72 -23.92 -10.97
CA LEU A 177 27.30 -24.28 -12.27
C LEU A 177 27.69 -23.04 -13.07
N LYS A 178 26.83 -22.01 -13.11
CA LYS A 178 27.12 -20.73 -13.78
C LYS A 178 28.33 -20.01 -13.16
N GLN A 179 28.56 -20.19 -11.87
CA GLN A 179 29.74 -19.67 -11.14
C GLN A 179 31.00 -20.55 -11.30
N GLY A 180 30.94 -21.66 -12.04
CA GLY A 180 32.06 -22.59 -12.20
C GLY A 180 32.36 -23.45 -10.97
N ASN A 181 31.51 -23.42 -9.93
CA ASN A 181 31.73 -24.15 -8.68
C ASN A 181 31.14 -25.55 -8.74
N LEU A 182 31.83 -26.45 -9.43
CA LEU A 182 31.42 -27.85 -9.65
C LEU A 182 31.35 -28.65 -8.33
N GLY A 183 32.20 -28.35 -7.35
CA GLY A 183 32.18 -29.00 -6.04
C GLY A 183 30.89 -28.71 -5.27
N ALA A 184 30.50 -27.44 -5.19
CA ALA A 184 29.24 -27.03 -4.55
C ALA A 184 28.02 -27.57 -5.31
N ALA A 185 28.06 -27.60 -6.65
CA ALA A 185 27.02 -28.19 -7.48
C ALA A 185 26.80 -29.68 -7.17
N ARG A 186 27.87 -30.47 -7.09
CA ARG A 186 27.81 -31.89 -6.71
C ARG A 186 27.20 -32.08 -5.32
N ARG A 187 27.56 -31.23 -4.35
CA ARG A 187 27.00 -31.26 -3.00
C ARG A 187 25.49 -31.04 -2.99
N ILE A 188 24.99 -30.07 -3.77
CA ILE A 188 23.55 -29.80 -3.89
C ILE A 188 22.81 -31.01 -4.48
N ALA A 189 23.36 -31.61 -5.54
CA ALA A 189 22.79 -32.82 -6.14
C ALA A 189 22.73 -33.99 -5.13
N ALA A 190 23.81 -34.21 -4.36
CA ALA A 190 23.83 -35.23 -3.31
C ALA A 190 22.81 -34.94 -2.18
N GLN A 191 22.66 -33.68 -1.77
CA GLN A 191 21.65 -33.27 -0.79
C GLN A 191 20.24 -33.57 -1.30
N LYS A 192 19.96 -33.33 -2.59
CA LYS A 192 18.66 -33.64 -3.18
C LYS A 192 18.38 -35.14 -3.19
N LEU A 193 19.38 -35.96 -3.52
CA LEU A 193 19.26 -37.43 -3.46
C LEU A 193 18.95 -37.91 -2.03
N GLY A 194 19.50 -37.22 -1.02
CA GLY A 194 19.17 -37.44 0.39
C GLY A 194 17.83 -36.83 0.85
N GLY A 195 16.96 -36.40 -0.06
CA GLY A 195 15.64 -35.84 0.24
C GLY A 195 15.63 -34.41 0.80
N ARG A 196 16.80 -33.76 0.89
CA ARG A 196 16.92 -32.38 1.41
C ARG A 196 16.77 -31.36 0.29
N ASP A 197 16.06 -30.28 0.59
CA ASP A 197 15.86 -29.16 -0.33
C ASP A 197 16.08 -27.87 0.44
N SER A 198 16.82 -26.93 -0.15
CA SER A 198 17.14 -25.65 0.49
C SER A 198 15.91 -24.80 0.78
N TRP A 199 14.81 -25.02 0.06
CA TRP A 199 13.53 -24.33 0.28
C TRP A 199 12.59 -25.06 1.23
N PHE A 200 12.95 -26.26 1.71
CA PHE A 200 12.19 -26.98 2.74
C PHE A 200 12.80 -26.74 4.12
N ASN A 201 12.92 -25.46 4.49
CA ASN A 201 13.54 -24.98 5.73
C ASN A 201 12.52 -24.44 6.75
N ILE A 202 11.26 -24.87 6.67
CA ILE A 202 10.19 -24.43 7.57
C ILE A 202 10.56 -24.71 9.03
N GLY A 203 11.19 -25.85 9.32
CA GLY A 203 11.67 -26.16 10.67
C GLY A 203 12.70 -25.13 11.18
N GLU A 204 13.62 -24.68 10.33
CA GLU A 204 14.61 -23.66 10.70
C GLU A 204 13.93 -22.31 10.98
N ILE A 205 12.88 -21.96 10.24
CA ILE A 205 12.08 -20.76 10.49
C ILE A 205 11.37 -20.86 11.85
N LEU A 206 10.77 -22.01 12.17
CA LEU A 206 10.11 -22.24 13.46
C LEU A 206 11.10 -22.22 14.64
N ASP A 207 12.30 -22.76 14.46
CA ASP A 207 13.35 -22.68 15.48
C ASP A 207 13.81 -21.23 15.73
N LEU A 208 13.88 -20.41 14.67
CA LEU A 208 14.17 -18.99 14.78
C LEU A 208 13.02 -18.24 15.49
N GLU A 209 11.77 -18.54 15.16
CA GLU A 209 10.61 -17.98 15.85
C GLU A 209 10.65 -18.28 17.34
N ALA A 210 10.91 -19.53 17.71
CA ALA A 210 11.03 -19.94 19.11
C ALA A 210 12.19 -19.20 19.81
N ARG A 211 13.35 -19.08 19.14
CA ARG A 211 14.53 -18.39 19.69
C ARG A 211 14.28 -16.91 19.98
N TYR A 212 13.56 -16.23 19.09
CA TYR A 212 13.32 -14.78 19.20
C TYR A 212 11.95 -14.43 19.80
N GLY A 213 11.16 -15.43 20.21
CA GLY A 213 9.79 -15.21 20.69
C GLY A 213 8.87 -14.58 19.63
N ALA A 214 9.18 -14.80 18.36
CA ALA A 214 8.41 -14.29 17.24
C ALA A 214 7.32 -15.28 16.81
N LYS A 215 6.39 -14.80 15.98
CA LYS A 215 5.37 -15.62 15.33
C LYS A 215 5.22 -15.16 13.88
N SER A 216 4.96 -16.09 12.98
CA SER A 216 4.61 -15.77 11.60
C SER A 216 3.34 -16.49 11.13
N SER A 217 2.86 -16.09 9.95
CA SER A 217 1.81 -16.78 9.21
C SER A 217 2.36 -17.35 7.91
N PHE A 218 2.09 -18.63 7.65
CA PHE A 218 2.51 -19.33 6.44
C PHE A 218 1.34 -19.45 5.47
N TYR A 219 1.52 -18.95 4.25
CA TYR A 219 0.56 -19.04 3.16
C TYR A 219 1.07 -20.05 2.15
N PHE A 220 0.41 -21.20 2.07
CA PHE A 220 0.76 -22.27 1.13
C PHE A 220 -0.14 -22.21 -0.09
N ILE A 221 0.45 -22.21 -1.29
CA ILE A 221 -0.30 -22.51 -2.50
C ILE A 221 -0.55 -24.01 -2.56
N ALA A 222 -1.83 -24.41 -2.54
CA ALA A 222 -2.22 -25.79 -2.78
C ALA A 222 -1.83 -26.19 -4.21
N GLN A 223 -1.07 -27.28 -4.34
CA GLN A 223 -0.63 -27.86 -5.62
C GLN A 223 -1.47 -29.09 -5.97
#